data_AF-A0A8S9QV85-F1
#
_entry.id   AF-A0A8S9QV85-F1
#
_cell.length_a   1.000
_cell.length_b   1.000
_cell.length_c   1.000
_cell.angle_alpha   90.00
_cell.angle_beta   90.00
_cell.angle_gamma   90.00
#
_symmetry.space_group_name_H-M   'P 1'
#
loop_
_entity.id
_entity.type
_entity.pdbx_description
1 polymer ?
#
loop_
_entity_poly.entity_id
_entity_poly.type
_entity_poly.pdbx_seq_one_letter_code
_entity_poly.pdbx_strand_id
1 'polypeptide(L)'
;MEGLGNTESSKPCLTLVDDSYYSGDVREGFGVLRSCRRRGKEYYENLCMKAVNQSIGRAIRHAKDYSAILLVDARYANDPAKRTSHPSSKLPKWIKDHLIYSTKGYGDVHRLLHQFFKHKNVQKSS
;
A
#
# COMPACT_ATOMS: atom_id res chain seq x y z
N MET A 1 -41.13 25.58 -24.33
CA MET A 1 -39.91 24.87 -23.89
C MET A 1 -38.79 25.89 -23.82
N GLU A 2 -38.65 26.61 -22.70
CA GLU A 2 -37.45 27.34 -22.34
C GLU A 2 -37.39 27.36 -20.81
N GLY A 3 -36.21 27.11 -20.26
CA GLY A 3 -35.98 26.91 -18.83
C GLY A 3 -35.42 28.15 -18.13
N LEU A 4 -35.69 28.21 -16.83
CA LEU A 4 -34.85 28.78 -15.79
C LEU A 4 -34.80 27.69 -14.70
N GLY A 5 -33.68 27.23 -14.13
CA GLY A 5 -32.44 27.90 -13.78
C GLY A 5 -32.25 27.62 -12.29
N ASN A 6 -31.33 26.71 -11.93
CA ASN A 6 -30.78 26.63 -10.58
C ASN A 6 -29.29 26.26 -10.66
N THR A 7 -28.50 27.21 -10.20
CA THR A 7 -27.05 27.20 -10.05
C THR A 7 -26.68 26.50 -8.75
N GLU A 8 -25.75 25.55 -8.79
CA GLU A 8 -24.55 25.53 -7.93
C GLU A 8 -23.77 24.23 -8.17
N SER A 9 -22.64 24.34 -8.86
CA SER A 9 -21.57 23.37 -8.74
C SER A 9 -20.25 24.12 -8.91
N SER A 10 -19.61 24.33 -7.76
CA SER A 10 -18.27 24.81 -7.50
C SER A 10 -17.30 24.66 -8.67
N LYS A 11 -16.91 25.80 -9.26
CA LYS A 11 -15.76 25.87 -10.17
C LYS A 11 -14.47 25.81 -9.35
N PRO A 12 -13.44 25.03 -9.76
CA PRO A 12 -12.12 25.23 -9.23
C PRO A 12 -11.55 26.54 -9.81
N CYS A 13 -10.83 27.28 -8.96
CA CYS A 13 -10.11 28.48 -9.33
C CYS A 13 -9.06 28.16 -10.43
N LEU A 14 -9.29 28.64 -11.64
CA LEU A 14 -8.29 28.73 -12.70
C LEU A 14 -8.48 30.10 -13.36
N THR A 15 -7.52 30.99 -13.09
CA THR A 15 -7.44 32.35 -13.60
C THR A 15 -7.30 32.36 -15.12
N LEU A 16 -8.16 33.13 -15.78
CA LEU A 16 -8.05 33.55 -17.19
C LEU A 16 -6.79 34.39 -17.38
N VAL A 17 -5.80 33.87 -18.11
CA VAL A 17 -4.72 34.66 -18.72
C VAL A 17 -4.45 34.12 -20.13
N ASP A 18 -4.48 35.05 -21.07
CA ASP A 18 -4.26 35.05 -22.53
C ASP A 18 -3.56 33.83 -23.18
N ASP A 19 -4.18 33.32 -24.26
CA ASP A 19 -4.02 31.97 -24.84
C ASP A 19 -2.95 31.83 -25.95
N SER A 20 -2.06 32.82 -26.17
CA SER A 20 -1.26 32.86 -27.42
C SER A 20 0.27 32.74 -27.32
N TYR A 21 0.88 32.32 -26.19
CA TYR A 21 2.36 32.25 -26.10
C TYR A 21 2.99 30.99 -25.49
N TYR A 22 2.24 30.05 -24.92
CA TYR A 22 2.81 28.94 -24.13
C TYR A 22 2.37 27.54 -24.60
N SER A 23 2.53 27.22 -25.88
CA SER A 23 2.13 25.88 -26.38
C SER A 23 3.14 24.77 -26.01
N GLY A 24 4.41 25.11 -25.74
CA GLY A 24 5.47 24.15 -25.37
C GLY A 24 5.53 23.79 -23.88
N ASP A 25 5.27 24.76 -23.00
CA ASP A 25 5.53 24.66 -21.54
C ASP A 25 4.42 23.92 -20.77
N VAL A 26 3.21 23.89 -21.32
CA VAL A 26 2.06 23.24 -20.67
C VAL A 26 2.29 21.74 -20.49
N ARG A 27 2.90 21.06 -21.48
CA ARG A 27 3.24 19.63 -21.39
C ARG A 27 4.31 19.35 -20.34
N GLU A 28 5.29 20.24 -20.21
CA GLU A 28 6.35 20.13 -19.20
C GLU A 28 5.79 20.39 -17.79
N GLY A 29 4.95 21.42 -17.63
CA GLY A 29 4.23 21.71 -16.38
C GLY A 29 3.37 20.53 -15.91
N PHE A 30 2.61 19.90 -16.82
CA PHE A 30 1.87 18.67 -16.50
C PHE A 30 2.79 17.49 -16.13
N GLY A 31 3.98 17.40 -16.73
CA GLY A 31 5.00 16.41 -16.38
C GLY A 31 5.51 16.58 -14.94
N VAL A 32 5.82 17.82 -14.55
CA VAL A 32 6.25 18.18 -13.19
C VAL A 32 5.15 17.85 -12.17
N LEU A 33 3.91 18.29 -12.41
CA LEU A 33 2.77 18.00 -11.52
C LEU A 33 2.57 16.49 -11.33
N ARG A 34 2.63 15.71 -12.41
CA ARG A 34 2.54 14.24 -12.36
C ARG A 34 3.68 13.62 -11.55
N SER A 35 4.90 14.12 -11.73
CA SER A 35 6.08 13.69 -10.98
C SER A 35 5.93 13.95 -9.48
N CYS A 36 5.54 15.18 -9.10
CA CYS A 36 5.29 15.55 -7.71
C CYS A 36 4.25 14.65 -7.04
N ARG A 37 3.12 14.40 -7.72
CA ARG A 37 2.08 13.49 -7.22
C ARG A 37 2.60 12.06 -7.03
N ARG A 38 3.39 11.54 -7.97
CA ARG A 38 4.01 10.21 -7.84
C ARG A 38 4.97 10.14 -6.66
N ARG A 39 5.84 11.15 -6.51
CA ARG A 39 6.80 11.26 -5.40
C ARG A 39 6.10 11.34 -4.04
N GLY A 40 5.03 12.11 -3.95
CA GLY A 40 4.22 12.20 -2.73
C GLY A 40 3.62 10.85 -2.34
N LYS A 41 3.00 10.14 -3.31
CA LYS A 41 2.45 8.80 -3.07
C LYS A 41 3.54 7.83 -2.58
N GLU A 42 4.68 7.81 -3.25
CA GLU A 42 5.81 6.93 -2.90
C GLU A 42 6.37 7.25 -1.50
N TYR A 43 6.46 8.53 -1.15
CA TYR A 43 6.89 8.98 0.18
C TYR A 43 5.99 8.43 1.29
N TYR A 44 4.67 8.61 1.19
CA TYR A 44 3.74 8.10 2.21
C TYR A 44 3.75 6.57 2.29
N GLU A 45 3.88 5.89 1.15
CA GLU A 45 3.98 4.43 1.11
C GLU A 45 5.29 3.95 1.78
N ASN A 46 6.41 4.62 1.54
CA ASN A 46 7.68 4.32 2.22
C ASN A 46 7.60 4.60 3.72
N LEU A 47 6.94 5.69 4.13
CA LEU A 47 6.74 6.01 5.54
C LEU A 47 5.92 4.93 6.26
N CYS A 48 4.83 4.48 5.63
CA CYS A 48 4.02 3.36 6.12
C CYS A 48 4.85 2.07 6.24
N MET A 49 5.58 1.71 5.18
CA MET A 49 6.36 0.48 5.18
C MET A 49 7.54 0.50 6.16
N LYS A 50 8.11 1.68 6.45
CA LYS A 50 9.07 1.82 7.56
C LYS A 50 8.44 1.40 8.87
N ALA A 51 7.25 1.91 9.21
CA ALA A 51 6.56 1.54 10.43
C ALA A 51 6.26 0.02 10.50
N VAL A 52 5.75 -0.56 9.40
CA VAL A 52 5.50 -2.01 9.30
C VAL A 52 6.78 -2.81 9.55
N ASN A 53 7.87 -2.47 8.87
CA ASN A 53 9.14 -3.18 9.01
C ASN A 53 9.73 -3.03 10.41
N GLN A 54 9.52 -1.89 11.08
CA GLN A 54 9.89 -1.72 12.48
C GLN A 54 9.08 -2.64 13.40
N SER A 55 7.75 -2.71 13.24
CA SER A 55 6.90 -3.62 14.03
C SER A 55 7.31 -5.08 13.86
N ILE A 56 7.65 -5.51 12.64
CA ILE A 56 8.16 -6.86 12.36
C ILE A 56 9.45 -7.14 13.15
N GLY A 57 10.40 -6.20 13.13
CA GLY A 57 11.66 -6.33 13.88
C GLY A 57 11.49 -6.35 15.40
N ARG A 58 10.38 -5.81 15.91
CA ARG A 58 10.02 -5.92 17.35
C ARG A 58 9.36 -7.25 17.70
N ALA A 59 8.68 -7.87 16.74
CA ALA A 59 7.96 -9.13 16.91
C ALA A 59 8.87 -10.36 16.88
N ILE A 60 9.97 -10.32 16.12
CA ILE A 60 10.95 -11.40 16.03
C ILE A 60 12.32 -10.81 16.41
N ARG A 61 12.83 -11.13 17.60
CA ARG A 61 14.01 -10.47 18.19
C ARG A 61 15.25 -11.35 18.14
N HIS A 62 15.10 -12.67 18.27
CA HIS A 62 16.21 -13.62 18.26
C HIS A 62 15.97 -14.82 17.34
N ALA A 63 17.03 -15.56 16.97
CA ALA A 63 16.95 -16.68 16.01
C ALA A 63 16.01 -17.82 16.42
N LYS A 64 15.77 -18.00 17.73
CA LYS A 64 14.82 -19.00 18.27
C LYS A 64 13.39 -18.46 18.46
N ASP A 65 13.12 -17.20 18.12
CA ASP A 65 11.81 -16.57 18.34
C ASP A 65 10.92 -16.97 17.18
N TYR A 66 9.68 -17.27 17.49
CA TYR A 66 8.66 -17.44 16.46
C TYR A 66 7.51 -16.49 16.77
N SER A 67 6.99 -15.89 15.71
CA SER A 67 5.87 -14.96 15.78
C SER A 67 5.03 -15.14 14.53
N ALA A 68 3.73 -14.90 14.68
CA ALA A 68 2.81 -14.85 13.55
C ALA A 68 2.48 -13.38 13.27
N ILE A 69 2.72 -12.94 12.04
CA ILE A 69 2.46 -11.56 11.60
C ILE A 69 1.30 -11.62 10.62
N LEU A 70 0.22 -10.90 10.94
CA LEU A 70 -0.95 -10.79 10.07
C LEU A 70 -1.03 -9.38 9.47
N LEU A 71 -0.93 -9.29 8.14
CA LEU A 71 -1.04 -8.03 7.41
C LEU A 71 -2.47 -7.86 6.89
N VAL A 72 -3.31 -7.14 7.65
CA VAL A 72 -4.75 -6.96 7.35
C VAL A 72 -5.01 -5.63 6.65
N ASP A 73 -4.76 -5.59 5.34
CA ASP A 73 -5.10 -4.42 4.52
C ASP A 73 -5.32 -4.85 3.05
N ALA A 74 -6.32 -4.26 2.38
CA ALA A 74 -6.70 -4.60 1.01
C ALA A 74 -5.55 -4.42 0.00
N ARG A 75 -4.55 -3.60 0.31
CA ARG A 75 -3.35 -3.41 -0.49
C ARG A 75 -2.44 -4.64 -0.48
N TYR A 76 -2.51 -5.51 0.53
CA TYR A 76 -1.79 -6.79 0.57
C TYR A 76 -2.57 -7.95 -0.06
N ALA A 77 -3.86 -7.78 -0.35
CA ALA A 77 -4.73 -8.85 -0.86
C ALA A 77 -4.53 -9.18 -2.35
N ASN A 78 -3.79 -8.34 -3.08
CA ASN A 78 -3.63 -8.48 -4.53
C ASN A 78 -2.32 -9.19 -4.88
N ASP A 79 -2.28 -9.79 -6.06
CA ASP A 79 -1.05 -10.35 -6.62
C ASP A 79 -0.04 -9.20 -6.85
N PRO A 80 1.21 -9.30 -6.35
CA PRO A 80 2.25 -8.32 -6.62
C PRO A 80 2.51 -8.07 -8.10
N ALA A 81 2.18 -9.02 -9.00
CA ALA A 81 2.30 -8.84 -10.44
C ALA A 81 1.29 -7.84 -11.05
N LYS A 82 0.17 -7.56 -10.35
CA LYS A 82 -0.90 -6.69 -10.85
C LYS A 82 -0.71 -5.21 -10.51
N ARG A 83 0.27 -4.84 -9.68
CA ARG A 83 0.51 -3.45 -9.27
C ARG A 83 1.99 -3.08 -9.34
N THR A 84 2.27 -1.97 -10.02
CA THR A 84 3.62 -1.40 -10.13
C THR A 84 4.22 -0.97 -8.78
N SER A 85 3.41 -0.66 -7.77
CA SER A 85 3.83 -0.55 -6.36
C SER A 85 2.97 -1.45 -5.47
N HIS A 86 3.42 -2.68 -5.22
CA HIS A 86 2.78 -3.56 -4.25
C HIS A 86 3.49 -3.41 -2.89
N PRO A 87 2.78 -3.22 -1.76
CA PRO A 87 3.42 -3.06 -0.45
C PRO A 87 4.34 -4.22 -0.07
N SER A 88 4.03 -5.44 -0.54
CA SER A 88 4.88 -6.60 -0.29
C SER A 88 6.26 -6.50 -0.92
N SER A 89 6.48 -5.71 -1.98
CA SER A 89 7.82 -5.54 -2.58
C SER A 89 8.80 -4.85 -1.64
N LYS A 90 8.28 -3.99 -0.75
CA LYS A 90 9.00 -3.20 0.27
C LYS A 90 9.23 -3.95 1.58
N LEU A 91 8.79 -5.21 1.66
CA LEU A 91 9.14 -6.11 2.76
C LEU A 91 10.54 -6.71 2.56
N PRO A 92 11.27 -7.01 3.65
CA PRO A 92 12.52 -7.76 3.59
C PRO A 92 12.36 -9.09 2.84
N LYS A 93 13.39 -9.51 2.08
CA LYS A 93 13.35 -10.74 1.28
C LYS A 93 12.90 -11.97 2.08
N TRP A 94 13.48 -12.17 3.27
CA TRP A 94 13.16 -13.31 4.14
C TRP A 94 11.69 -13.34 4.60
N ILE A 95 11.01 -12.20 4.72
CA ILE A 95 9.56 -12.16 4.99
C ILE A 95 8.77 -12.50 3.73
N LYS A 96 9.19 -11.97 2.57
CA LYS A 96 8.50 -12.20 1.29
C LYS A 96 8.46 -13.67 0.93
N ASP A 97 9.54 -14.41 1.19
CA ASP A 97 9.66 -15.84 0.90
C ASP A 97 8.71 -16.70 1.78
N HIS A 98 8.21 -16.15 2.89
CA HIS A 98 7.28 -16.83 3.80
C HIS A 98 5.87 -16.20 3.82
N LEU A 99 5.58 -15.27 2.89
CA LEU A 99 4.30 -14.58 2.86
C LEU A 99 3.22 -15.48 2.24
N ILE A 100 2.14 -15.68 2.99
CA ILE A 100 0.97 -16.46 2.54
C ILE A 100 -0.15 -15.48 2.22
N TYR A 101 -0.54 -15.39 0.94
CA TYR A 101 -1.70 -14.62 0.51
C TYR A 101 -2.96 -15.46 0.76
N SER A 102 -3.76 -15.08 1.78
CA SER A 102 -4.96 -15.84 2.15
C SER A 102 -6.07 -15.66 1.10
N THR A 103 -6.58 -16.77 0.57
CA THR A 103 -7.54 -16.79 -0.53
C THR A 103 -8.99 -17.08 -0.10
N LYS A 104 -9.23 -17.38 1.18
CA LYS A 104 -10.48 -18.02 1.63
C LYS A 104 -11.13 -17.40 2.89
N GLY A 105 -10.61 -16.27 3.37
CA GLY A 105 -11.19 -15.50 4.47
C GLY A 105 -10.66 -15.86 5.87
N TYR A 106 -11.33 -15.35 6.91
CA TYR A 106 -10.86 -15.38 8.30
C TYR A 106 -10.68 -16.81 8.86
N GLY A 107 -11.61 -17.73 8.58
CA GLY A 107 -11.58 -19.09 9.14
C GLY A 107 -10.30 -19.86 8.78
N ASP A 108 -9.84 -19.73 7.53
CA ASP A 108 -8.60 -20.36 7.10
C ASP A 108 -7.36 -19.73 7.74
N VAL A 109 -7.33 -18.41 7.89
CA VAL A 109 -6.26 -17.71 8.60
C VAL A 109 -6.19 -18.16 10.06
N HIS A 110 -7.34 -18.25 10.73
CA HIS A 110 -7.43 -18.70 12.12
C HIS A 110 -6.93 -20.14 12.28
N ARG A 111 -7.34 -21.06 11.39
CA ARG A 111 -6.85 -22.44 11.39
C ARG A 111 -5.34 -22.53 11.21
N LEU A 112 -4.77 -21.80 10.24
CA LEU A 112 -3.33 -21.75 9.99
C LEU A 112 -2.56 -21.21 11.20
N LEU A 113 -3.08 -20.15 11.82
CA LEU A 113 -2.50 -19.55 13.02
C LEU A 113 -2.45 -20.57 14.17
N HIS A 114 -3.56 -21.26 14.43
CA HIS A 114 -3.63 -22.29 15.47
C HIS A 114 -2.63 -23.44 15.20
N GLN A 115 -2.56 -23.92 13.96
CA GLN A 115 -1.61 -24.97 13.56
C GLN A 115 -0.16 -24.52 13.75
N PHE A 116 0.19 -23.29 13.39
CA PHE A 116 1.52 -22.72 13.57
C PHE A 116 1.96 -22.75 15.03
N PHE A 117 1.13 -22.22 15.94
CA PHE A 117 1.46 -22.18 17.37
C PHE A 117 1.50 -23.59 17.99
N LYS A 118 0.60 -24.49 17.60
CA LYS A 118 0.64 -25.90 18.05
C LYS A 118 1.97 -26.55 17.67
N HIS A 119 2.41 -26.40 16.42
CA HIS A 119 3.66 -26.99 15.95
C HIS A 119 4.89 -26.41 16.64
N LYS A 120 4.93 -25.08 16.84
CA LYS A 120 6.06 -24.42 17.50
C LYS A 120 6.14 -24.68 19.01
N ASN A 121 5.02 -24.90 19.68
CA ASN A 121 5.02 -25.31 21.09
C ASN A 121 5.60 -26.71 21.30
N VAL A 122 5.27 -27.67 20.42
CA VAL A 122 5.82 -29.04 20.50
C VAL A 122 7.34 -29.03 20.34
N GLN A 123 7.87 -28.25 19.40
CA GLN A 123 9.32 -28.13 19.17
C GLN A 123 10.09 -27.43 20.30
N LYS A 124 9.41 -26.70 21.18
CA LYS A 124 10.02 -26.04 22.34
C LYS A 124 10.11 -26.98 23.55
N SER A 125 9.28 -28.02 23.59
CA SER A 125 9.19 -28.98 24.70
C SER A 125 10.07 -30.23 24.52
N SER A 126 10.71 -30.37 23.36
CA SER A 126 11.61 -31.47 23.01
C SER A 126 13.06 -31.01 22.96
#